data_AF-A0AAE3WGG5-F1
#
_entry.id   AF-A0AAE3WGG5-F1
#
_cell.length_a   1.000
_cell.length_b   1.000
_cell.length_c   1.000
_cell.angle_alpha   90.00
_cell.angle_beta   90.00
_cell.angle_gamma   90.00
#
_symmetry.space_group_name_H-M   'P 1'
#
loop_
_entity.id
_entity.type
_entity.pdbx_description
1 polymer ?
#
loop_
_entity_poly.entity_id
_entity_poly.type
_entity_poly.pdbx_seq_one_letter_code
_entity_poly.pdbx_strand_id
1 'polypeptide(L)'
;MNSYAIGFVAVLGVVGLGVDYHQQSTKAGLSLGQMGPGDYVATISARIDGAKAEKMAKLAESNRKKAWKEGGKPFLPDAPAGWVRRGFDEGDNTAILPARRMKKMGTHGDANYLAAAKMLTGPDGGGSKAGAGIANLMGQRSAADIREEVATRSWVYERGDESVFVEIKTHKAPGLNSLVGNVAATIDASFGGLEGSDRGFAVIGGVGFTEALNSDGQHPNHYRILNGRIGFGQELRIRVHANASTASTREILEAIDYDGLNALLRTPMASVGNGMTPPPGTEQEKLAEAMLSLRQEFETLLAQEAQYRVQNINGGALMINTLAQGYGAGVDGVTDLTGGKAVNMETLIRAGYRQAMRDLMEGRDGYAALGEVGQSFGVAVAQNQAQLPDAEEDSPMPEMPKMSAALAAELGVLESVDSPGDGASQGAGSNAPGSLEGRKADAKKVAKALGMNGSQADATIASMSSIARMVEQDNAGPQPRSNEPAVQKNEESGGFMSGLRGLFGGGEKSGTVRQSREKVEIRRLGSGGGTRLGSGGGCGAGKFCEAKDQK
;
A
#
# COMPACT_ATOMS: atom_id res chain seq x y z
N MET A 1 -19.05 21.10 53.61
CA MET A 1 -17.76 20.65 53.04
C MET A 1 -17.07 19.77 54.06
N ASN A 2 -16.57 18.60 53.67
CA ASN A 2 -15.93 17.66 54.61
C ASN A 2 -14.43 17.98 54.72
N SER A 3 -14.00 18.56 55.84
CA SER A 3 -12.61 18.99 56.09
C SER A 3 -11.61 17.83 56.04
N TYR A 4 -12.02 16.62 56.43
CA TYR A 4 -11.20 15.41 56.33
C TYR A 4 -10.90 15.02 54.88
N ALA A 5 -11.86 15.21 53.96
CA ALA A 5 -11.66 14.90 52.55
C ALA A 5 -10.63 15.86 51.90
N ILE A 6 -10.66 17.14 52.29
CA ILE A 6 -9.68 18.14 51.83
C ILE A 6 -8.27 17.78 52.33
N GLY A 7 -8.14 17.45 53.62
CA GLY A 7 -6.86 17.03 54.20
C GLY A 7 -6.29 15.77 53.53
N PHE A 8 -7.15 14.79 53.26
CA PHE A 8 -6.74 13.55 52.58
C PHE A 8 -6.23 13.81 51.15
N VAL A 9 -6.93 14.63 50.36
CA VAL A 9 -6.49 15.00 49.00
C VAL A 9 -5.15 15.74 49.01
N ALA A 10 -4.92 16.61 50.00
CA ALA A 10 -3.65 17.32 50.15
C ALA A 10 -2.48 16.35 50.43
N VAL A 11 -2.67 15.38 51.34
CA VAL A 11 -1.64 14.37 51.65
C VAL A 11 -1.34 13.52 50.42
N LEU A 12 -2.36 13.05 49.69
CA LEU A 12 -2.16 12.30 48.44
C LEU A 12 -1.39 13.11 47.39
N GLY A 13 -1.66 14.41 47.26
CA GLY A 13 -0.94 15.30 46.36
C GLY A 13 0.55 15.39 46.70
N VAL A 14 0.89 15.58 47.98
CA VAL A 14 2.29 15.66 48.44
C VAL A 14 3.03 14.34 48.24
N VAL A 15 2.40 13.20 48.59
CA VAL A 15 2.99 11.87 48.40
C VAL A 15 3.22 11.60 46.90
N GLY A 16 2.26 11.94 46.04
CA GLY A 16 2.39 11.80 44.60
C GLY A 16 3.53 12.63 44.01
N LEU A 17 3.66 13.89 44.42
CA LEU A 17 4.78 14.76 44.01
C LEU A 17 6.13 14.23 44.50
N GLY A 18 6.20 13.68 45.73
CA GLY A 18 7.42 13.09 46.26
C GLY A 18 7.89 11.86 45.48
N VAL A 19 6.96 10.96 45.12
CA VAL A 19 7.25 9.78 44.29
C VAL A 19 7.69 10.20 42.89
N ASP A 20 7.01 11.18 42.30
CA ASP A 20 7.36 11.71 40.97
C ASP A 20 8.76 12.36 40.96
N TYR A 21 9.07 13.20 41.96
CA TYR A 21 10.39 13.82 42.12
C TYR A 21 11.49 12.76 42.20
N HIS A 22 11.30 11.70 43.00
CA HIS A 22 12.26 10.60 43.11
C HIS A 22 12.49 9.89 41.76
N GLN A 23 11.42 9.59 41.02
CA GLN A 23 11.52 8.94 39.71
C GLN A 23 12.26 9.81 38.70
N GLN A 24 12.00 11.12 38.68
CA GLN A 24 12.69 12.05 37.78
C GLN A 24 14.16 12.22 38.15
N SER A 25 14.49 12.33 39.44
CA SER A 25 15.87 12.37 39.92
C SER A 25 16.65 11.13 39.47
N THR A 26 16.05 9.96 39.62
CA THR A 26 16.66 8.68 39.20
C THR A 26 16.88 8.63 37.69
N LYS A 27 15.91 9.07 36.88
CA LYS A 27 16.05 9.14 35.40
C LYS A 27 17.14 10.10 34.95
N ALA A 28 17.34 11.19 35.69
CA ALA A 28 18.40 12.16 35.43
C ALA A 28 19.79 11.69 35.92
N GLY A 29 19.89 10.51 36.55
CA GLY A 29 21.15 10.04 37.17
C GLY A 29 21.56 10.82 38.41
N LEU A 30 20.63 11.54 39.04
CA LEU A 30 20.86 12.36 40.23
C LEU A 30 20.37 11.64 41.49
N SER A 31 21.13 11.74 42.58
CA SER A 31 20.68 11.21 43.88
C SER A 31 19.56 12.08 44.49
N LEU A 32 18.78 11.50 45.39
CA LEU A 32 17.62 12.17 45.99
C LEU A 32 18.04 13.48 46.68
N GLY A 33 17.47 14.61 46.26
CA GLY A 33 17.77 15.94 46.79
C GLY A 33 18.80 16.73 45.99
N GLN A 34 19.44 16.14 44.97
CA GLN A 34 20.35 16.86 44.07
C GLN A 34 19.64 17.58 42.92
N MET A 35 18.41 17.17 42.58
CA MET A 35 17.61 17.87 41.56
C MET A 35 17.06 19.17 42.15
N GLY A 36 17.51 20.32 41.64
CA GLY A 36 17.02 21.61 42.12
C GLY A 36 15.50 21.75 41.89
N PRO A 37 14.79 22.57 42.70
CA PRO A 37 13.38 22.85 42.46
C PRO A 37 13.10 23.40 41.04
N GLY A 38 14.03 24.19 40.50
CA GLY A 38 13.97 24.69 39.13
C GLY A 38 14.05 23.57 38.08
N ASP A 39 14.96 22.61 38.27
CA ASP A 39 15.12 21.46 37.38
C ASP A 39 13.86 20.57 37.41
N TYR A 40 13.31 20.35 38.60
CA TYR A 40 12.06 19.60 38.75
C TYR A 40 10.89 20.29 38.05
N VAL A 41 10.72 21.61 38.23
CA VAL A 41 9.70 22.40 37.52
C VAL A 41 9.89 22.32 36.00
N ALA A 42 11.13 22.36 35.51
CA ALA A 42 11.42 22.17 34.09
C ALA A 42 10.95 20.80 33.57
N THR A 43 11.09 19.72 34.36
CA THR A 43 10.54 18.40 33.96
C THR A 43 9.02 18.37 33.88
N ILE A 44 8.31 19.17 34.71
CA ILE A 44 6.85 19.26 34.66
C ILE A 44 6.45 19.99 33.38
N SER A 45 7.06 21.14 33.08
CA SER A 45 6.80 21.90 31.85
C SER A 45 7.06 21.06 30.60
N ALA A 46 8.20 20.36 30.55
CA ALA A 46 8.54 19.47 29.43
C ALA A 46 7.51 18.35 29.23
N ARG A 47 6.95 17.79 30.32
CA ARG A 47 5.89 16.77 30.22
C ARG A 47 4.56 17.34 29.78
N ILE A 48 4.18 18.52 30.26
CA ILE A 48 2.97 19.22 29.82
C ILE A 48 3.07 19.55 28.33
N ASP A 49 4.22 20.07 27.89
CA ASP A 49 4.46 20.41 26.49
C ASP A 49 4.53 19.16 25.62
N GLY A 50 5.14 18.07 26.10
CA GLY A 50 5.09 16.76 25.44
C GLY A 50 3.66 16.21 25.30
N ALA A 51 2.85 16.28 26.36
CA ALA A 51 1.46 15.84 26.32
C ALA A 51 0.58 16.72 25.41
N LYS A 52 0.82 18.03 25.38
CA LYS A 52 0.18 18.95 24.42
C LYS A 52 0.61 18.61 22.99
N ALA A 53 1.90 18.41 22.74
CA ALA A 53 2.42 18.02 21.44
C ALA A 53 1.82 16.69 20.96
N GLU A 54 1.70 15.70 21.86
CA GLU A 54 1.05 14.42 21.55
C GLU A 54 -0.44 14.58 21.23
N LYS A 55 -1.18 15.39 22.00
CA LYS A 55 -2.60 15.70 21.71
C LYS A 55 -2.76 16.40 20.38
N MET A 56 -1.90 17.38 20.08
CA MET A 56 -1.91 18.10 18.80
C MET A 56 -1.56 17.16 17.65
N ALA A 57 -0.58 16.28 17.81
CA ALA A 57 -0.23 15.26 16.82
C ALA A 57 -1.39 14.28 16.57
N LYS A 58 -2.07 13.82 17.63
CA LYS A 58 -3.26 12.96 17.51
C LYS A 58 -4.43 13.66 16.80
N LEU A 59 -4.66 14.95 17.12
CA LEU A 59 -5.69 15.75 16.45
C LEU A 59 -5.34 15.96 14.97
N ALA A 60 -4.08 16.30 14.67
CA ALA A 60 -3.60 16.45 13.30
C ALA A 60 -3.73 15.14 12.50
N GLU A 61 -3.37 14.00 13.10
CA GLU A 61 -3.53 12.70 12.46
C GLU A 61 -5.00 12.34 12.23
N SER A 62 -5.88 12.66 13.20
CA SER A 62 -7.33 12.47 13.07
C SER A 62 -7.92 13.30 11.94
N ASN A 63 -7.56 14.59 11.87
CA ASN A 63 -7.98 15.50 10.82
C ASN A 63 -7.49 15.03 9.44
N ARG A 64 -6.22 14.63 9.34
CA ARG A 64 -5.66 14.04 8.12
C ARG A 64 -6.41 12.77 7.70
N LYS A 65 -6.70 11.85 8.63
CA LYS A 65 -7.48 10.63 8.33
C LYS A 65 -8.89 10.96 7.87
N LYS A 66 -9.51 12.02 8.40
CA LYS A 66 -10.81 12.51 7.93
C LYS A 66 -10.71 13.05 6.51
N ALA A 67 -9.76 13.94 6.24
CA ALA A 67 -9.51 14.47 4.89
C ALA A 67 -9.17 13.37 3.88
N TRP A 68 -8.39 12.36 4.28
CA TRP A 68 -8.09 11.18 3.46
C TRP A 68 -9.35 10.40 3.06
N LYS A 69 -10.36 10.33 3.93
CA LYS A 69 -11.64 9.69 3.65
C LYS A 69 -12.53 10.55 2.75
N GLU A 70 -12.47 11.87 2.90
CA GLU A 70 -13.15 12.83 2.01
C GLU A 70 -12.56 12.79 0.59
N GLY A 71 -11.31 12.38 0.45
CA GLY A 71 -10.66 12.13 -0.84
C GLY A 71 -9.95 13.36 -1.40
N GLY A 72 -9.60 13.31 -2.69
CA GLY A 72 -8.84 14.37 -3.35
C GLY A 72 -9.68 15.48 -3.99
N LYS A 73 -10.99 15.31 -4.13
CA LYS A 73 -11.87 16.27 -4.83
C LYS A 73 -11.81 17.71 -4.28
N PRO A 74 -11.73 17.95 -2.96
CA PRO A 74 -11.62 19.32 -2.43
C PRO A 74 -10.36 20.09 -2.84
N PHE A 75 -9.32 19.37 -3.31
CA PHE A 75 -8.04 19.95 -3.72
C PHE A 75 -7.95 20.18 -5.24
N LEU A 76 -9.04 19.88 -5.96
CA LEU A 76 -9.16 20.22 -7.37
C LEU A 76 -9.57 21.69 -7.51
N PRO A 77 -9.04 22.40 -8.52
CA PRO A 77 -9.24 23.83 -8.64
C PRO A 77 -10.68 24.21 -8.97
N ASP A 78 -11.03 25.45 -8.69
CA ASP A 78 -12.13 26.13 -9.36
C ASP A 78 -11.84 26.28 -10.86
N ALA A 79 -12.89 26.49 -11.67
CA ALA A 79 -12.71 26.62 -13.10
C ALA A 79 -11.83 27.85 -13.41
N PRO A 80 -10.70 27.70 -14.14
CA PRO A 80 -9.92 28.85 -14.58
C PRO A 80 -10.74 29.75 -15.52
N ALA A 81 -10.23 30.94 -15.82
CA ALA A 81 -10.95 31.91 -16.64
C ALA A 81 -11.33 31.31 -18.01
N GLY A 82 -12.62 31.36 -18.35
CA GLY A 82 -13.17 30.81 -19.59
C GLY A 82 -13.48 29.31 -19.55
N TRP A 83 -13.15 28.61 -18.47
CA TRP A 83 -13.58 27.24 -18.23
C TRP A 83 -14.89 27.20 -17.43
N VAL A 84 -15.67 26.16 -17.65
CA VAL A 84 -16.82 25.79 -16.81
C VAL A 84 -16.47 24.49 -16.09
N ARG A 85 -16.64 24.46 -14.77
CA ARG A 85 -16.49 23.24 -13.95
C ARG A 85 -17.87 22.64 -13.68
N ARG A 86 -18.00 21.34 -13.93
CA ARG A 86 -19.21 20.56 -13.65
C ARG A 86 -18.88 19.21 -13.01
N GLY A 87 -19.86 18.64 -12.32
CA GLY A 87 -19.79 17.27 -11.80
C GLY A 87 -19.63 16.24 -12.91
N PHE A 88 -19.00 15.11 -12.61
CA PHE A 88 -18.92 14.01 -13.57
C PHE A 88 -20.30 13.44 -13.89
N ASP A 89 -21.25 13.52 -12.96
CA ASP A 89 -22.65 13.13 -13.10
C ASP A 89 -23.52 14.17 -13.82
N GLU A 90 -22.97 15.34 -14.12
CA GLU A 90 -23.66 16.45 -14.77
C GLU A 90 -23.18 16.57 -16.23
N GLY A 91 -24.04 16.43 -17.24
CA GLY A 91 -23.67 16.69 -18.65
C GLY A 91 -23.17 15.48 -19.45
N ASP A 92 -22.68 15.73 -20.67
CA ASP A 92 -22.22 14.69 -21.60
C ASP A 92 -20.71 14.42 -21.44
N ASN A 93 -20.35 13.19 -21.11
CA ASN A 93 -18.97 12.76 -20.93
C ASN A 93 -18.42 12.00 -22.15
N THR A 94 -19.09 11.99 -23.30
CA THR A 94 -18.61 11.28 -24.49
C THR A 94 -17.23 11.74 -24.95
N ALA A 95 -16.88 13.01 -24.77
CA ALA A 95 -15.58 13.58 -25.13
C ALA A 95 -14.41 13.01 -24.30
N ILE A 96 -14.67 12.56 -23.07
CA ILE A 96 -13.67 12.09 -22.09
C ILE A 96 -13.81 10.60 -21.74
N LEU A 97 -14.73 9.89 -22.40
CA LEU A 97 -15.01 8.47 -22.19
C LEU A 97 -14.81 7.68 -23.49
N PRO A 98 -14.35 6.43 -23.41
CA PRO A 98 -14.07 5.64 -24.61
C PRO A 98 -15.33 5.47 -25.47
N ALA A 99 -15.20 5.59 -26.79
CA ALA A 99 -16.33 5.55 -27.74
C ALA A 99 -17.01 4.17 -27.82
N ARG A 100 -16.25 3.08 -27.66
CA ARG A 100 -16.76 1.71 -27.74
C ARG A 100 -16.31 0.85 -26.56
N ARG A 101 -17.17 -0.11 -26.21
CA ARG A 101 -16.86 -1.26 -25.36
C ARG A 101 -15.66 -1.98 -25.99
N MET A 102 -14.45 -1.84 -25.44
CA MET A 102 -13.37 -2.75 -25.77
C MET A 102 -13.78 -4.13 -25.22
N LYS A 103 -14.45 -4.92 -26.06
CA LYS A 103 -15.05 -6.21 -25.69
C LYS A 103 -13.98 -7.30 -25.43
N LYS A 104 -12.71 -6.97 -25.63
CA LYS A 104 -11.53 -7.81 -25.39
C LYS A 104 -10.34 -6.89 -25.14
N MET A 105 -10.04 -6.57 -23.90
CA MET A 105 -8.66 -6.44 -23.46
C MET A 105 -8.68 -6.80 -21.97
N GLY A 106 -8.16 -7.98 -21.66
CA GLY A 106 -7.60 -8.19 -20.33
C GLY A 106 -6.53 -7.13 -20.09
N THR A 107 -6.12 -6.96 -18.84
CA THR A 107 -5.00 -6.10 -18.41
C THR A 107 -5.27 -4.60 -18.17
N HIS A 108 -6.43 -4.01 -18.55
CA HIS A 108 -6.79 -2.64 -18.13
C HIS A 108 -8.01 -2.63 -17.21
N GLY A 109 -7.85 -3.11 -15.98
CA GLY A 109 -8.92 -3.14 -14.96
C GLY A 109 -9.52 -1.75 -14.66
N ASP A 110 -8.72 -0.71 -14.86
CA ASP A 110 -9.03 0.66 -14.49
C ASP A 110 -9.68 1.51 -15.60
N ALA A 111 -9.51 1.18 -16.89
CA ALA A 111 -10.25 1.84 -17.97
C ALA A 111 -11.70 1.33 -18.06
N ASN A 112 -11.95 0.13 -17.51
CA ASN A 112 -13.21 -0.58 -17.69
C ASN A 112 -14.36 -0.02 -16.84
N TYR A 113 -14.08 0.58 -15.66
CA TYR A 113 -15.16 1.10 -14.80
C TYR A 113 -15.77 2.41 -15.35
N LEU A 114 -14.98 3.29 -15.98
CA LEU A 114 -15.51 4.49 -16.65
C LEU A 114 -16.31 4.12 -17.91
N ALA A 115 -15.87 3.10 -18.64
CA ALA A 115 -16.65 2.52 -19.73
C ALA A 115 -17.98 1.89 -19.23
N ALA A 116 -17.97 1.27 -18.03
CA ALA A 116 -19.18 0.77 -17.39
C ALA A 116 -20.13 1.90 -16.97
N ALA A 117 -19.61 3.02 -16.45
CA ALA A 117 -20.38 4.22 -16.09
C ALA A 117 -21.17 4.81 -17.29
N LYS A 118 -20.63 4.73 -18.52
CA LYS A 118 -21.29 5.22 -19.74
C LYS A 118 -22.60 4.50 -20.10
N MET A 119 -22.85 3.28 -19.63
CA MET A 119 -24.02 2.48 -20.06
C MET A 119 -25.38 3.04 -19.63
N LEU A 120 -25.43 4.08 -18.79
CA LEU A 120 -26.67 4.66 -18.29
C LEU A 120 -26.95 6.08 -18.82
N THR A 121 -26.08 6.66 -19.65
CA THR A 121 -26.29 8.02 -20.22
C THR A 121 -26.86 8.02 -21.63
N GLY A 122 -27.02 6.85 -22.27
CA GLY A 122 -27.71 6.75 -23.55
C GLY A 122 -29.23 6.85 -23.39
N PRO A 123 -29.96 7.56 -24.28
CA PRO A 123 -31.42 7.67 -24.25
C PRO A 123 -32.14 6.30 -24.35
N ASP A 124 -31.46 5.29 -24.89
CA ASP A 124 -31.97 3.91 -25.05
C ASP A 124 -31.63 2.99 -23.88
N GLY A 125 -31.05 3.52 -22.79
CA GLY A 125 -30.70 2.79 -21.56
C GLY A 125 -31.92 2.40 -20.72
N GLY A 126 -32.92 1.79 -21.34
CA GLY A 126 -34.07 1.19 -20.66
C GLY A 126 -33.63 0.13 -19.67
N GLY A 127 -33.59 0.49 -18.39
CA GLY A 127 -33.19 -0.36 -17.28
C GLY A 127 -34.07 -1.59 -17.16
N SER A 128 -33.64 -2.69 -17.77
CA SER A 128 -34.11 -4.02 -17.42
C SER A 128 -33.62 -4.35 -16.00
N LYS A 129 -34.47 -4.10 -14.99
CA LYS A 129 -34.25 -4.48 -13.58
C LYS A 129 -34.04 -6.00 -13.38
N ALA A 130 -34.38 -6.82 -14.37
CA ALA A 130 -34.27 -8.28 -14.30
C ALA A 130 -32.82 -8.80 -14.34
N GLY A 131 -31.85 -8.01 -14.85
CA GLY A 131 -30.42 -8.40 -14.87
C GLY A 131 -29.65 -8.06 -13.59
N ALA A 132 -30.20 -7.22 -12.71
CA ALA A 132 -29.52 -6.73 -11.51
C ALA A 132 -29.33 -7.80 -10.42
N GLY A 133 -30.17 -8.83 -10.40
CA GLY A 133 -30.15 -9.88 -9.37
C GLY A 133 -28.90 -10.78 -9.40
N ILE A 134 -28.31 -11.01 -10.58
CA ILE A 134 -27.12 -11.89 -10.73
C ILE A 134 -25.81 -11.08 -10.62
N ALA A 135 -25.80 -9.81 -11.05
CA ALA A 135 -24.66 -8.90 -10.90
C ALA A 135 -24.34 -8.62 -9.42
N ASN A 136 -25.37 -8.46 -8.58
CA ASN A 136 -25.22 -8.28 -7.13
C ASN A 136 -24.64 -9.50 -6.42
N LEU A 137 -24.80 -10.72 -6.97
CA LEU A 137 -24.24 -11.94 -6.36
C LEU A 137 -22.73 -12.11 -6.62
N MET A 138 -22.18 -11.42 -7.63
CA MET A 138 -20.74 -11.41 -7.94
C MET A 138 -20.02 -10.12 -7.52
N GLY A 139 -20.65 -9.27 -6.70
CA GLY A 139 -20.06 -8.01 -6.26
C GLY A 139 -19.87 -6.97 -7.38
N GLN A 140 -20.60 -7.09 -8.49
CA GLN A 140 -20.54 -6.12 -9.58
C GLN A 140 -21.31 -4.86 -9.16
N ARG A 141 -20.56 -3.84 -8.75
CA ARG A 141 -21.09 -2.49 -8.48
C ARG A 141 -21.93 -2.02 -9.68
N SER A 142 -23.07 -1.40 -9.42
CA SER A 142 -23.90 -0.88 -10.49
C SER A 142 -23.18 0.26 -11.21
N ALA A 143 -23.47 0.49 -12.50
CA ALA A 143 -22.92 1.64 -13.21
C ALA A 143 -23.39 2.99 -12.62
N ALA A 144 -24.48 3.01 -11.85
CA ALA A 144 -24.88 4.19 -11.08
C ALA A 144 -23.94 4.39 -9.87
N ASP A 145 -23.64 3.33 -9.13
CA ASP A 145 -22.75 3.38 -7.96
C ASP A 145 -21.33 3.81 -8.37
N ILE A 146 -20.83 3.30 -9.50
CA ILE A 146 -19.54 3.71 -10.05
C ILE A 146 -19.56 5.18 -10.44
N ARG A 147 -20.65 5.67 -11.06
CA ARG A 147 -20.78 7.09 -11.41
C ARG A 147 -20.81 7.97 -10.18
N GLU A 148 -21.58 7.61 -9.16
CA GLU A 148 -21.64 8.33 -7.89
C GLU A 148 -20.27 8.34 -7.21
N GLU A 149 -19.58 7.20 -7.16
CA GLU A 149 -18.22 7.10 -6.63
C GLU A 149 -17.25 8.00 -7.39
N VAL A 150 -17.25 7.95 -8.73
CA VAL A 150 -16.38 8.81 -9.55
C VAL A 150 -16.71 10.28 -9.34
N ALA A 151 -18.00 10.64 -9.29
CA ALA A 151 -18.44 12.01 -9.05
C ALA A 151 -17.97 12.53 -7.68
N THR A 152 -17.84 11.69 -6.66
CA THR A 152 -17.31 12.11 -5.35
C THR A 152 -15.83 12.48 -5.37
N ARG A 153 -15.08 12.07 -6.40
CA ARG A 153 -13.62 12.21 -6.47
C ARG A 153 -13.08 12.90 -7.73
N SER A 154 -13.95 13.48 -8.54
CA SER A 154 -13.58 14.08 -9.82
C SER A 154 -14.37 15.35 -10.16
N TRP A 155 -13.80 16.10 -11.11
CA TRP A 155 -14.45 17.22 -11.80
C TRP A 155 -14.18 17.15 -13.30
N VAL A 156 -15.10 17.73 -14.09
CA VAL A 156 -14.91 17.97 -15.52
C VAL A 156 -14.83 19.47 -15.77
N TYR A 157 -13.85 19.89 -16.55
CA TYR A 157 -13.62 21.26 -16.99
C TYR A 157 -13.87 21.34 -18.49
N GLU A 158 -14.70 22.28 -18.93
CA GLU A 158 -15.05 22.47 -20.34
C GLU A 158 -14.80 23.91 -20.81
N ARG A 159 -14.26 24.05 -22.03
CA ARG A 159 -14.08 25.34 -22.71
C ARG A 159 -14.24 25.16 -24.21
N GLY A 160 -15.42 25.50 -24.74
CA GLY A 160 -15.75 25.24 -26.14
C GLY A 160 -15.76 23.73 -26.43
N ASP A 161 -14.95 23.29 -27.38
CA ASP A 161 -14.79 21.87 -27.73
C ASP A 161 -13.74 21.14 -26.88
N GLU A 162 -13.03 21.86 -26.00
CA GLU A 162 -12.05 21.27 -25.10
C GLU A 162 -12.70 20.75 -23.82
N SER A 163 -12.31 19.55 -23.39
CA SER A 163 -12.74 18.96 -22.13
C SER A 163 -11.59 18.27 -21.40
N VAL A 164 -11.50 18.51 -20.09
CA VAL A 164 -10.49 17.93 -19.20
C VAL A 164 -11.20 17.35 -17.98
N PHE A 165 -11.13 16.04 -17.81
CA PHE A 165 -11.60 15.35 -16.61
C PHE A 165 -10.42 15.05 -15.71
N VAL A 166 -10.53 15.41 -14.44
CA VAL A 166 -9.52 15.14 -13.42
C VAL A 166 -10.13 14.33 -12.28
N GLU A 167 -9.54 13.19 -11.97
CA GLU A 167 -9.94 12.28 -10.90
C GLU A 167 -8.78 12.09 -9.94
N ILE A 168 -9.03 12.22 -8.63
CA ILE A 168 -8.03 11.95 -7.60
C ILE A 168 -8.48 10.80 -6.72
N LYS A 169 -7.80 9.67 -6.84
CA LYS A 169 -8.04 8.49 -6.01
C LYS A 169 -7.06 8.42 -4.87
N THR A 170 -7.56 8.16 -3.67
CA THR A 170 -6.74 7.80 -2.52
C THR A 170 -6.50 6.28 -2.54
N HIS A 171 -5.23 5.88 -2.54
CA HIS A 171 -4.82 4.48 -2.50
C HIS A 171 -4.12 4.21 -1.18
N LYS A 172 -4.65 3.26 -0.40
CA LYS A 172 -4.01 2.84 0.84
C LYS A 172 -2.92 1.84 0.50
N ALA A 173 -1.81 1.90 1.22
CA ALA A 173 -0.79 0.87 1.12
C ALA A 173 -1.43 -0.50 1.43
N PRO A 174 -1.14 -1.55 0.64
CA PRO A 174 -1.46 -2.89 1.08
C PRO A 174 -0.74 -3.15 2.40
N GLY A 175 -1.47 -3.62 3.41
CA GLY A 175 -0.86 -3.97 4.69
C GLY A 175 0.04 -5.19 4.50
N LEU A 176 1.35 -4.99 4.37
CA LEU A 176 2.34 -6.08 4.21
C LEU A 176 2.37 -7.02 5.43
N ASN A 177 1.76 -6.63 6.56
CA ASN A 177 1.54 -7.51 7.72
C ASN A 177 0.35 -8.47 7.54
N SER A 178 -0.26 -8.51 6.35
CA SER A 178 -1.30 -9.47 5.98
C SER A 178 -0.87 -10.27 4.76
N LEU A 179 -1.24 -11.55 4.70
CA LEU A 179 -0.96 -12.41 3.53
C LEU A 179 -1.57 -11.80 2.26
N VAL A 180 -2.82 -11.32 2.36
CA VAL A 180 -3.53 -10.65 1.27
C VAL A 180 -2.77 -9.40 0.81
N GLY A 181 -2.24 -8.61 1.73
CA GLY A 181 -1.45 -7.43 1.39
C GLY A 181 -0.12 -7.75 0.71
N ASN A 182 0.59 -8.81 1.14
CA ASN A 182 1.80 -9.26 0.46
C ASN A 182 1.49 -9.75 -0.96
N VAL A 183 0.44 -10.57 -1.14
CA VAL A 183 0.02 -11.03 -2.46
C VAL A 183 -0.43 -9.86 -3.34
N ALA A 184 -1.18 -8.91 -2.80
CA ALA A 184 -1.60 -7.72 -3.51
C ALA A 184 -0.39 -6.89 -3.98
N ALA A 185 0.61 -6.70 -3.13
CA ALA A 185 1.84 -6.00 -3.50
C ALA A 185 2.62 -6.72 -4.61
N THR A 186 2.74 -8.06 -4.55
CA THR A 186 3.38 -8.85 -5.61
C THR A 186 2.62 -8.77 -6.94
N ILE A 187 1.29 -8.83 -6.90
CA ILE A 187 0.44 -8.68 -8.08
C ILE A 187 0.58 -7.26 -8.65
N ASP A 188 0.44 -6.24 -7.81
CA ASP A 188 0.55 -4.84 -8.23
C ASP A 188 1.89 -4.55 -8.90
N ALA A 189 3.01 -5.09 -8.40
CA ALA A 189 4.30 -4.93 -9.06
C ALA A 189 4.44 -5.75 -10.35
N SER A 190 3.92 -6.98 -10.38
CA SER A 190 4.00 -7.85 -11.56
C SER A 190 3.17 -7.34 -12.74
N PHE A 191 2.04 -6.69 -12.45
CA PHE A 191 1.12 -6.17 -13.47
C PHE A 191 1.21 -4.66 -13.66
N GLY A 192 1.73 -3.91 -12.69
CA GLY A 192 1.91 -2.46 -12.77
C GLY A 192 2.91 -2.02 -13.83
N GLY A 193 3.88 -2.87 -14.17
CA GLY A 193 4.84 -2.65 -15.27
C GLY A 193 4.32 -3.06 -16.66
N LEU A 194 3.11 -3.61 -16.76
CA LEU A 194 2.48 -4.01 -18.03
C LEU A 194 1.46 -2.97 -18.55
N GLU A 195 1.31 -1.82 -17.88
CA GLU A 195 0.70 -0.65 -18.49
C GLU A 195 1.53 -0.29 -19.74
N GLY A 196 0.91 0.23 -20.80
CA GLY A 196 1.50 0.37 -22.14
C GLY A 196 2.79 1.19 -22.18
N SER A 197 3.27 1.55 -23.38
CA SER A 197 4.43 2.44 -23.48
C SER A 197 4.05 3.84 -22.99
N ASP A 198 4.12 4.04 -21.69
CA ASP A 198 3.87 5.32 -21.03
C ASP A 198 4.98 6.28 -21.45
N ARG A 199 4.59 7.44 -21.98
CA ARG A 199 5.53 8.51 -22.36
C ARG A 199 5.43 9.64 -21.33
N GLY A 200 6.55 10.22 -20.93
CA GLY A 200 6.52 11.39 -20.07
C GLY A 200 5.79 12.58 -20.73
N PHE A 201 4.89 13.22 -19.98
CA PHE A 201 4.10 14.38 -20.43
C PHE A 201 4.65 15.69 -19.87
N ALA A 202 4.73 15.81 -18.55
CA ALA A 202 5.22 17.00 -17.86
C ALA A 202 5.45 16.70 -16.38
N VAL A 203 6.23 17.56 -15.72
CA VAL A 203 6.34 17.57 -14.26
C VAL A 203 5.68 18.84 -13.73
N ILE A 204 4.57 18.68 -13.01
CA ILE A 204 3.73 19.79 -12.53
C ILE A 204 3.53 19.61 -11.02
N GLY A 205 3.84 20.64 -10.24
CA GLY A 205 3.80 20.58 -8.77
C GLY A 205 4.73 19.50 -8.18
N GLY A 206 5.80 19.14 -8.91
CA GLY A 206 6.70 18.05 -8.55
C GLY A 206 6.11 16.64 -8.78
N VAL A 207 5.02 16.52 -9.53
CA VAL A 207 4.40 15.26 -9.93
C VAL A 207 4.74 14.97 -11.39
N GLY A 208 5.37 13.83 -11.66
CA GLY A 208 5.60 13.33 -13.01
C GLY A 208 4.31 12.77 -13.58
N PHE A 209 3.77 13.44 -14.60
CA PHE A 209 2.64 12.95 -15.36
C PHE A 209 3.15 12.17 -16.57
N THR A 210 2.67 10.94 -16.73
CA THR A 210 2.90 10.12 -17.92
C THR A 210 1.62 9.98 -18.72
N GLU A 211 1.76 9.87 -20.02
CA GLU A 211 0.69 9.64 -20.96
C GLU A 211 0.65 8.18 -21.38
N ALA A 212 -0.51 7.55 -21.25
CA ALA A 212 -0.72 6.18 -21.67
C ALA A 212 -0.87 6.09 -23.20
N LEU A 213 0.03 5.33 -23.82
CA LEU A 213 0.01 5.02 -25.25
C LEU A 213 -0.12 3.52 -25.46
N ASN A 214 -0.65 3.13 -26.61
CA ASN A 214 -0.58 1.74 -27.09
C ASN A 214 0.87 1.38 -27.42
N SER A 215 1.15 0.08 -27.60
CA SER A 215 2.45 -0.44 -28.06
C SER A 215 2.97 0.23 -29.33
N ASP A 216 2.07 0.76 -30.17
CA ASP A 216 2.40 1.44 -31.42
C ASP A 216 2.69 2.94 -31.24
N GLY A 217 2.75 3.44 -29.99
CA GLY A 217 2.97 4.84 -29.66
C GLY A 217 1.77 5.76 -29.94
N GLN A 218 0.61 5.21 -30.30
CA GLN A 218 -0.62 5.96 -30.57
C GLN A 218 -1.54 5.98 -29.35
N HIS A 219 -2.39 7.01 -29.25
CA HIS A 219 -3.39 7.08 -28.19
C HIS A 219 -4.45 5.96 -28.37
N PRO A 220 -4.81 5.24 -27.30
CA PRO A 220 -5.87 4.22 -27.35
C PRO A 220 -7.25 4.80 -27.64
N ASN A 221 -7.45 6.09 -27.40
CA ASN A 221 -8.73 6.77 -27.51
C ASN A 221 -8.59 8.11 -28.25
N HIS A 222 -9.72 8.74 -28.57
CA HIS A 222 -9.77 10.10 -29.12
C HIS A 222 -9.39 11.19 -28.10
N TYR A 223 -9.08 10.80 -26.88
CA TYR A 223 -8.61 11.65 -25.79
C TYR A 223 -7.34 11.05 -25.18
N ARG A 224 -6.57 11.90 -24.51
CA ARG A 224 -5.32 11.56 -23.84
C ARG A 224 -5.60 11.07 -22.43
N ILE A 225 -4.87 10.07 -21.97
CA ILE A 225 -4.95 9.59 -20.58
C ILE A 225 -3.63 9.91 -19.92
N LEU A 226 -3.66 10.79 -18.92
CA LEU A 226 -2.49 11.11 -18.11
C LEU A 226 -2.63 10.50 -16.73
N ASN A 227 -1.52 9.96 -16.21
CA ASN A 227 -1.42 9.42 -14.87
C ASN A 227 -0.33 10.16 -14.11
N GLY A 228 -0.68 10.70 -12.95
CA GLY A 228 0.25 11.27 -11.98
C GLY A 228 0.08 10.55 -10.65
N ARG A 229 1.17 10.39 -9.88
CA ARG A 229 1.12 9.73 -8.58
C ARG A 229 1.91 10.51 -7.53
N ILE A 230 1.34 10.68 -6.34
CA ILE A 230 1.97 11.34 -5.18
C ILE A 230 2.09 10.34 -4.04
N GLY A 231 3.28 10.20 -3.47
CA GLY A 231 3.57 9.26 -2.40
C GLY A 231 4.09 7.90 -2.88
N PHE A 232 4.31 7.00 -1.92
CA PHE A 232 4.78 5.63 -2.15
C PHE A 232 4.26 4.71 -1.04
N GLY A 233 3.50 3.68 -1.43
CA GLY A 233 2.69 2.87 -0.51
C GLY A 233 1.33 3.51 -0.22
N GLN A 234 1.28 4.51 0.67
CA GLN A 234 0.09 5.37 0.76
C GLN A 234 0.19 6.44 -0.32
N GLU A 235 -0.79 6.50 -1.22
CA GLU A 235 -0.64 7.23 -2.47
C GLU A 235 -1.90 7.96 -2.89
N LEU A 236 -1.70 9.05 -3.62
CA LEU A 236 -2.74 9.73 -4.39
C LEU A 236 -2.47 9.46 -5.86
N ARG A 237 -3.45 8.90 -6.56
CA ARG A 237 -3.39 8.69 -8.01
C ARG A 237 -4.24 9.75 -8.67
N ILE A 238 -3.61 10.59 -9.47
CA ILE A 238 -4.25 11.62 -10.29
C ILE A 238 -4.41 11.03 -11.68
N ARG A 239 -5.64 10.90 -12.14
CA ARG A 239 -5.96 10.47 -13.50
C ARG A 239 -6.58 11.63 -14.24
N VAL A 240 -6.12 11.87 -15.45
CA VAL A 240 -6.67 12.90 -16.33
C VAL A 240 -7.09 12.29 -17.65
N HIS A 241 -8.31 12.57 -18.08
CA HIS A 241 -8.76 12.32 -19.44
C HIS A 241 -8.92 13.67 -20.13
N ALA A 242 -8.10 13.95 -21.13
CA ALA A 242 -8.08 15.25 -21.79
C ALA A 242 -8.37 15.11 -23.29
N ASN A 243 -9.51 15.65 -23.71
CA ASN A 243 -9.77 16.00 -25.10
C ASN A 243 -9.56 17.51 -25.25
N ALA A 244 -8.31 17.94 -25.09
CA ALA A 244 -7.89 19.34 -25.07
C ALA A 244 -6.43 19.44 -25.52
N SER A 245 -5.98 20.66 -25.86
CA SER A 245 -4.57 20.89 -26.17
C SER A 245 -3.64 20.62 -24.98
N THR A 246 -2.35 20.42 -25.23
CA THR A 246 -1.33 20.29 -24.18
C THR A 246 -1.31 21.51 -23.25
N ALA A 247 -1.39 22.72 -23.80
CA ALA A 247 -1.38 23.96 -23.02
C ALA A 247 -2.63 24.05 -22.11
N SER A 248 -3.81 23.79 -22.67
CA SER A 248 -5.09 23.76 -21.94
C SER A 248 -5.09 22.72 -20.82
N THR A 249 -4.52 21.54 -21.07
CA THR A 249 -4.43 20.48 -20.05
C THR A 249 -3.49 20.89 -18.92
N ARG A 250 -2.36 21.53 -19.24
CA ARG A 250 -1.39 22.04 -18.26
C ARG A 250 -1.98 23.16 -17.41
N GLU A 251 -2.76 24.07 -18.01
CA GLU A 251 -3.48 25.13 -17.30
C GLU A 251 -4.33 24.57 -16.15
N ILE A 252 -5.10 23.50 -16.39
CA ILE A 252 -5.90 22.84 -15.34
C ILE A 252 -5.01 22.15 -14.30
N LEU A 253 -3.98 21.43 -14.75
CA LEU A 253 -3.09 20.69 -13.86
C LEU A 253 -2.29 21.61 -12.92
N GLU A 254 -1.78 22.73 -13.44
CA GLU A 254 -1.00 23.71 -12.67
C GLU A 254 -1.82 24.39 -11.57
N ALA A 255 -3.14 24.42 -11.70
CA ALA A 255 -4.05 24.99 -10.71
C ALA A 255 -4.40 24.04 -9.54
N ILE A 256 -4.03 22.75 -9.60
CA ILE A 256 -4.30 21.78 -8.53
C ILE A 256 -3.56 22.17 -7.24
N ASP A 257 -4.22 22.02 -6.08
CA ASP A 257 -3.60 22.22 -4.75
C ASP A 257 -2.74 21.01 -4.36
N TYR A 258 -1.53 20.95 -4.93
CA TYR A 258 -0.54 19.92 -4.65
C TYR A 258 -0.05 19.94 -3.20
N ASP A 259 0.01 21.10 -2.55
CA ASP A 259 0.38 21.22 -1.14
C ASP A 259 -0.66 20.53 -0.24
N GLY A 260 -1.94 20.81 -0.48
CA GLY A 260 -3.06 20.17 0.21
C GLY A 260 -3.13 18.66 -0.05
N LEU A 261 -2.95 18.22 -1.30
CA LEU A 261 -2.84 16.80 -1.63
C LEU A 261 -1.68 16.13 -0.90
N ASN A 262 -0.49 16.73 -0.93
CA ASN A 262 0.69 16.17 -0.28
C ASN A 262 0.52 16.08 1.25
N ALA A 263 -0.21 17.02 1.86
CA ALA A 263 -0.55 17.01 3.28
C ALA A 263 -1.51 15.88 3.69
N LEU A 264 -2.24 15.26 2.75
CA LEU A 264 -3.07 14.08 3.03
C LEU A 264 -2.23 12.83 3.33
N LEU A 265 -1.02 12.76 2.80
CA LEU A 265 -0.12 11.64 3.02
C LEU A 265 0.31 11.55 4.49
N ARG A 266 0.51 10.33 4.99
CA ARG A 266 1.08 10.14 6.34
C ARG A 266 2.49 10.73 6.45
N THR A 267 3.25 10.67 5.35
CA THR A 267 4.57 11.28 5.25
C THR A 267 4.63 12.04 3.93
N PRO A 268 4.47 13.38 3.96
CA PRO A 268 4.54 14.21 2.77
C PRO A 268 5.85 14.02 2.00
N MET A 269 5.77 14.17 0.68
CA MET A 269 6.91 14.14 -0.24
C MET A 269 7.52 15.53 -0.30
N ALA A 270 8.80 15.70 0.08
CA ALA A 270 9.47 17.00 0.00
C ALA A 270 9.57 17.54 -1.45
N SER A 271 9.47 16.64 -2.43
CA SER A 271 9.57 16.95 -3.85
C SER A 271 8.25 17.39 -4.48
N VAL A 272 7.14 17.48 -3.73
CA VAL A 272 5.79 17.78 -4.25
C VAL A 272 5.19 19.00 -3.54
N GLY A 273 4.66 19.93 -4.34
CA GLY A 273 4.01 21.14 -3.85
C GLY A 273 3.77 22.18 -4.96
N ASN A 274 2.91 23.16 -4.73
CA ASN A 274 2.53 24.14 -5.76
C ASN A 274 3.70 25.01 -6.23
N GLY A 275 4.69 25.25 -5.36
CA GLY A 275 5.91 25.98 -5.68
C GLY A 275 7.02 25.13 -6.31
N MET A 276 6.82 23.82 -6.44
CA MET A 276 7.85 22.92 -6.96
C MET A 276 7.96 23.05 -8.48
N THR A 277 9.14 23.45 -8.93
CA THR A 277 9.49 23.56 -10.35
C THR A 277 10.58 22.55 -10.71
N PRO A 278 10.54 21.99 -11.93
CA PRO A 278 11.63 21.14 -12.42
C PRO A 278 12.96 21.90 -12.45
N PRO A 279 14.11 21.20 -12.33
CA PRO A 279 15.41 21.83 -12.49
C PRO A 279 15.53 22.59 -13.83
N PRO A 280 16.18 23.76 -13.84
CA PRO A 280 16.32 24.56 -15.05
C PRO A 280 17.08 23.79 -16.12
N GLY A 281 16.60 23.87 -17.37
CA GLY A 281 17.22 23.18 -18.51
C GLY A 281 16.84 21.70 -18.65
N THR A 282 16.09 21.12 -17.70
CA THR A 282 15.63 19.74 -17.81
C THR A 282 14.39 19.65 -18.71
N GLU A 283 14.42 18.73 -19.66
CA GLU A 283 13.24 18.37 -20.45
C GLU A 283 12.22 17.68 -19.54
N GLN A 284 11.07 18.33 -19.31
CA GLN A 284 10.08 17.85 -18.35
C GLN A 284 9.47 16.48 -18.74
N GLU A 285 9.37 16.18 -20.03
CA GLU A 285 8.92 14.87 -20.52
C GLU A 285 9.87 13.76 -20.04
N LYS A 286 11.17 13.90 -20.31
CA LYS A 286 12.19 12.96 -19.84
C LYS A 286 12.24 12.85 -18.32
N LEU A 287 12.06 13.97 -17.61
CA LEU A 287 12.02 13.95 -16.14
C LEU A 287 10.80 13.17 -15.62
N ALA A 288 9.62 13.36 -16.20
CA ALA A 288 8.43 12.61 -15.82
C ALA A 288 8.59 11.10 -16.10
N GLU A 289 9.22 10.74 -17.21
CA GLU A 289 9.56 9.34 -17.53
C GLU A 289 10.57 8.75 -16.55
N ALA A 290 11.63 9.51 -16.19
CA ALA A 290 12.59 9.09 -15.17
C ALA A 290 11.92 8.89 -13.79
N MET A 291 10.97 9.76 -13.41
CA MET A 291 10.18 9.60 -12.18
C MET A 291 9.34 8.32 -12.19
N LEU A 292 8.72 7.98 -13.33
CA LEU A 292 7.96 6.74 -13.49
C LEU A 292 8.88 5.51 -13.41
N SER A 293 9.99 5.51 -14.14
CA SER A 293 10.97 4.41 -14.13
C SER A 293 11.53 4.18 -12.73
N LEU A 294 11.98 5.25 -12.06
CA LEU A 294 12.48 5.19 -10.69
C LEU A 294 11.44 4.56 -9.75
N ARG A 295 10.17 4.95 -9.88
CA ARG A 295 9.09 4.37 -9.10
C ARG A 295 8.92 2.88 -9.36
N GLN A 296 8.93 2.44 -10.63
CA GLN A 296 8.78 1.02 -10.99
C GLN A 296 9.88 0.17 -10.34
N GLU A 297 11.13 0.66 -10.33
CA GLU A 297 12.25 -0.03 -9.65
C GLU A 297 12.00 -0.19 -8.15
N PHE A 298 11.52 0.86 -7.47
CA PHE A 298 11.17 0.77 -6.06
C PHE A 298 9.95 -0.15 -5.82
N GLU A 299 8.98 -0.20 -6.74
CA GLU A 299 7.86 -1.18 -6.68
C GLU A 299 8.38 -2.62 -6.84
N THR A 300 9.39 -2.86 -7.69
CA THR A 300 10.07 -4.15 -7.78
C THR A 300 10.77 -4.52 -6.47
N LEU A 301 11.46 -3.58 -5.81
CA LEU A 301 12.05 -3.82 -4.49
C LEU A 301 11.00 -4.17 -3.43
N LEU A 302 9.85 -3.46 -3.41
CA LEU A 302 8.74 -3.81 -2.51
C LEU A 302 8.18 -5.20 -2.79
N ALA A 303 8.10 -5.62 -4.06
CA ALA A 303 7.64 -6.95 -4.44
C ALA A 303 8.61 -8.04 -3.98
N GLN A 304 9.91 -7.81 -4.14
CA GLN A 304 10.96 -8.71 -3.65
C GLN A 304 10.92 -8.83 -2.12
N GLU A 305 10.73 -7.71 -1.41
CA GLU A 305 10.52 -7.75 0.05
C GLU A 305 9.28 -8.56 0.42
N ALA A 306 8.14 -8.31 -0.24
CA ALA A 306 6.90 -9.04 0.01
C ALA A 306 7.08 -10.56 -0.23
N GLN A 307 7.76 -10.94 -1.32
CA GLN A 307 8.08 -12.34 -1.62
C GLN A 307 9.00 -12.96 -0.56
N TYR A 308 10.04 -12.23 -0.15
CA TYR A 308 10.94 -12.65 0.92
C TYR A 308 10.19 -12.87 2.24
N ARG A 309 9.25 -11.98 2.60
CA ARG A 309 8.41 -12.16 3.78
C ARG A 309 7.50 -13.36 3.66
N VAL A 310 6.91 -13.61 2.49
CA VAL A 310 6.07 -14.80 2.24
C VAL A 310 6.86 -16.10 2.44
N GLN A 311 8.10 -16.15 1.97
CA GLN A 311 9.00 -17.31 2.16
C GLN A 311 9.38 -17.53 3.63
N ASN A 312 9.34 -16.48 4.45
CA ASN A 312 9.70 -16.50 5.86
C ASN A 312 8.49 -16.40 6.82
N ILE A 313 7.29 -16.74 6.36
CA ILE A 313 6.08 -16.73 7.20
C ILE A 313 6.24 -17.75 8.34
N ASN A 314 6.03 -17.28 9.56
CA ASN A 314 5.85 -18.13 10.72
C ASN A 314 4.39 -18.62 10.76
N GLY A 315 4.18 -19.93 10.64
CA GLY A 315 2.83 -20.52 10.63
C GLY A 315 1.99 -20.16 11.87
N GLY A 316 2.63 -19.99 13.04
CA GLY A 316 1.96 -19.55 14.26
C GLY A 316 1.49 -18.09 14.18
N ALA A 317 2.31 -17.19 13.65
CA ALA A 317 1.92 -15.79 13.43
C ALA A 317 0.80 -15.66 12.39
N LEU A 318 0.83 -16.47 11.33
CA LEU A 318 -0.24 -16.55 10.34
C LEU A 318 -1.58 -16.98 10.96
N MET A 319 -1.56 -18.03 11.80
CA MET A 319 -2.77 -18.47 12.52
C MET A 319 -3.33 -17.38 13.43
N ILE A 320 -2.47 -16.69 14.20
CA ILE A 320 -2.89 -15.59 15.08
C ILE A 320 -3.53 -14.45 14.28
N ASN A 321 -2.91 -14.03 13.17
CA ASN A 321 -3.45 -12.96 12.35
C ASN A 321 -4.78 -13.37 11.67
N THR A 322 -4.91 -14.63 11.24
CA THR A 322 -6.16 -15.15 10.66
C THR A 322 -7.29 -15.18 11.70
N LEU A 323 -7.00 -15.64 12.92
CA LEU A 323 -7.96 -15.61 14.03
C LEU A 323 -8.37 -14.18 14.38
N ALA A 324 -7.41 -13.26 14.50
CA ALA A 324 -7.67 -11.86 14.81
C ALA A 324 -8.58 -11.18 13.75
N GLN A 325 -8.36 -11.49 12.46
CA GLN A 325 -9.23 -11.02 11.38
C GLN A 325 -10.68 -11.55 11.51
N GLY A 326 -10.86 -12.82 11.92
CA GLY A 326 -12.16 -13.41 12.16
C GLY A 326 -12.97 -12.73 13.29
N TYR A 327 -12.29 -12.11 14.25
CA TYR A 327 -12.92 -11.37 15.36
C TYR A 327 -13.17 -9.88 15.06
N GLY A 328 -12.93 -9.42 13.82
CA GLY A 328 -13.17 -8.02 13.45
C GLY A 328 -12.19 -7.03 14.09
N ALA A 329 -11.05 -7.49 14.62
CA ALA A 329 -9.95 -6.61 14.96
C ALA A 329 -9.42 -6.00 13.66
N GLY A 330 -9.63 -4.69 13.47
CA GLY A 330 -9.43 -4.00 12.19
C GLY A 330 -8.05 -4.20 11.56
N VAL A 331 -7.99 -5.15 10.62
CA VAL A 331 -7.31 -5.23 9.31
C VAL A 331 -5.81 -4.92 9.14
N ASP A 332 -5.07 -4.42 10.13
CA ASP A 332 -3.61 -4.32 10.02
C ASP A 332 -2.96 -5.32 10.99
N GLY A 333 -2.39 -6.39 10.45
CA GLY A 333 -1.89 -7.56 11.18
C GLY A 333 -1.28 -7.21 12.54
N VAL A 334 -1.88 -7.73 13.61
CA VAL A 334 -1.54 -7.43 15.01
C VAL A 334 -0.12 -7.91 15.34
N THR A 335 0.31 -8.97 14.66
CA THR A 335 1.61 -9.59 14.83
C THR A 335 2.35 -9.59 13.49
N ASP A 336 3.66 -9.34 13.51
CA ASP A 336 4.48 -9.55 12.33
C ASP A 336 4.41 -11.03 11.88
N LEU A 337 4.04 -11.25 10.61
CA LEU A 337 3.86 -12.57 10.02
C LEU A 337 5.12 -13.42 10.03
N THR A 338 6.29 -12.81 10.15
CA THR A 338 7.57 -13.55 10.18
C THR A 338 7.98 -13.94 11.60
N GLY A 339 7.22 -13.51 12.62
CA GLY A 339 7.58 -13.69 14.02
C GLY A 339 8.86 -12.95 14.41
N GLY A 340 9.16 -11.82 13.74
CA GLY A 340 10.37 -11.03 13.93
C GLY A 340 11.62 -11.57 13.23
N LYS A 341 11.49 -12.63 12.41
CA LYS A 341 12.63 -13.26 11.72
C LYS A 341 13.06 -12.49 10.47
N ALA A 342 12.13 -11.84 9.78
CA ALA A 342 12.45 -11.00 8.63
C ALA A 342 12.53 -9.54 9.07
N VAL A 343 13.58 -8.86 8.61
CA VAL A 343 13.69 -7.42 8.81
C VAL A 343 12.68 -6.74 7.88
N ASN A 344 11.85 -5.85 8.42
CA ASN A 344 10.94 -5.02 7.62
C ASN A 344 11.79 -3.95 6.90
N MET A 345 11.90 -4.09 5.57
CA MET A 345 12.62 -3.18 4.69
C MET A 345 11.71 -2.10 4.10
N GLU A 346 10.40 -2.24 4.22
CA GLU A 346 9.38 -1.33 3.69
C GLU A 346 9.65 0.12 4.09
N THR A 347 10.08 0.34 5.33
CA THR A 347 10.43 1.68 5.84
C THR A 347 11.67 2.24 5.13
N LEU A 348 12.70 1.40 4.93
CA LEU A 348 13.93 1.77 4.23
C LEU A 348 13.66 2.05 2.75
N ILE A 349 12.94 1.15 2.06
CA ILE A 349 12.57 1.28 0.65
C ILE A 349 11.75 2.57 0.43
N ARG A 350 10.78 2.85 1.31
CA ARG A 350 10.00 4.10 1.25
C ARG A 350 10.83 5.34 1.51
N ALA A 351 11.78 5.29 2.46
CA ALA A 351 12.68 6.41 2.72
C ALA A 351 13.59 6.66 1.51
N GLY A 352 14.14 5.58 0.94
CA GLY A 352 14.95 5.62 -0.27
C GLY A 352 14.23 6.21 -1.46
N TYR A 353 12.98 5.80 -1.73
CA TYR A 353 12.19 6.39 -2.81
C TYR A 353 11.99 7.90 -2.63
N ARG A 354 11.68 8.36 -1.41
CA ARG A 354 11.52 9.80 -1.13
C ARG A 354 12.82 10.57 -1.34
N GLN A 355 13.94 9.98 -0.96
CA GLN A 355 15.25 10.56 -1.16
C GLN A 355 15.59 10.62 -2.65
N ALA A 356 15.40 9.52 -3.38
CA ALA A 356 15.60 9.41 -4.82
C ALA A 356 14.77 10.44 -5.60
N MET A 357 13.49 10.61 -5.24
CA MET A 357 12.60 11.61 -5.86
C MET A 357 13.04 13.05 -5.57
N ARG A 358 13.56 13.31 -4.36
CA ARG A 358 14.14 14.62 -4.02
C ARG A 358 15.39 14.87 -4.87
N ASP A 359 16.30 13.91 -4.92
CA ASP A 359 17.55 14.00 -5.67
C ASP A 359 17.27 14.25 -7.16
N LEU A 360 16.34 13.51 -7.74
CA LEU A 360 15.90 13.69 -9.13
C LEU A 360 15.31 15.10 -9.37
N MET A 361 14.48 15.60 -8.46
CA MET A 361 13.91 16.96 -8.54
C MET A 361 14.92 18.08 -8.27
N GLU A 362 16.09 17.77 -7.71
CA GLU A 362 17.21 18.70 -7.57
C GLU A 362 18.21 18.58 -8.74
N GLY A 363 17.91 17.75 -9.74
CA GLY A 363 18.79 17.50 -10.89
C GLY A 363 19.98 16.60 -10.59
N ARG A 364 19.97 15.89 -9.46
CA ARG A 364 20.94 14.86 -9.08
C ARG A 364 20.50 13.49 -9.62
N ASP A 365 21.41 12.53 -9.60
CA ASP A 365 21.10 11.16 -9.99
C ASP A 365 20.19 10.50 -8.94
N GLY A 366 18.90 10.32 -9.28
CA GLY A 366 17.94 9.65 -8.41
C GLY A 366 18.20 8.15 -8.23
N TYR A 367 18.97 7.50 -9.11
CA TYR A 367 19.24 6.06 -9.03
C TYR A 367 20.33 5.70 -8.02
N ALA A 368 21.12 6.67 -7.53
CA ALA A 368 22.10 6.43 -6.48
C ALA A 368 21.46 5.86 -5.19
N ALA A 369 20.34 6.45 -4.76
CA ALA A 369 19.59 5.98 -3.59
C ALA A 369 18.98 4.59 -3.80
N LEU A 370 18.59 4.24 -5.03
CA LEU A 370 18.12 2.90 -5.37
C LEU A 370 19.23 1.86 -5.16
N GLY A 371 20.47 2.18 -5.60
CA GLY A 371 21.64 1.33 -5.40
C GLY A 371 21.94 1.06 -3.93
N GLU A 372 21.92 2.09 -3.08
CA GLU A 372 22.15 1.96 -1.63
C GLU A 372 21.10 1.10 -0.93
N VAL A 373 19.82 1.28 -1.28
CA VAL A 373 18.72 0.47 -0.74
C VAL A 373 18.82 -0.98 -1.22
N GLY A 374 19.12 -1.20 -2.50
CA GLY A 374 19.30 -2.54 -3.07
C GLY A 374 20.46 -3.30 -2.42
N GLN A 375 21.59 -2.64 -2.17
CA GLN A 375 22.71 -3.24 -1.43
C GLN A 375 22.33 -3.60 0.01
N SER A 376 21.65 -2.70 0.71
CA SER A 376 21.17 -2.93 2.08
C SER A 376 20.19 -4.10 2.13
N PHE A 377 19.30 -4.22 1.14
CA PHE A 377 18.37 -5.33 0.99
C PHE A 377 19.12 -6.65 0.78
N GLY A 378 20.08 -6.69 -0.15
CA GLY A 378 20.89 -7.88 -0.42
C GLY A 378 21.65 -8.39 0.80
N VAL A 379 22.26 -7.47 1.58
CA VAL A 379 22.96 -7.82 2.83
C VAL A 379 22.00 -8.39 3.87
N ALA A 380 20.82 -7.78 4.05
CA ALA A 380 19.83 -8.25 5.03
C ALA A 380 19.29 -9.65 4.67
N VAL A 381 19.02 -9.90 3.39
CA VAL A 381 18.58 -11.22 2.91
C VAL A 381 19.67 -12.26 3.16
N ALA A 382 20.92 -11.96 2.81
CA ALA A 382 22.05 -12.88 3.00
C ALA A 382 22.30 -13.21 4.49
N GLN A 383 22.25 -12.20 5.37
CA GLN A 383 22.43 -12.40 6.82
C GLN A 383 21.35 -13.29 7.44
N ASN A 384 20.10 -13.13 7.02
CA ASN A 384 19.02 -13.97 7.52
C ASN A 384 19.09 -15.40 6.97
N GLN A 385 19.52 -15.58 5.71
CA GLN A 385 19.75 -16.93 5.16
C GLN A 385 20.87 -17.66 5.90
N ALA A 386 21.95 -16.96 6.28
CA ALA A 386 23.06 -17.54 7.05
C ALA A 386 22.72 -17.88 8.51
N GLN A 387 21.64 -17.29 9.06
CA GLN A 387 21.18 -17.55 10.44
C GLN A 387 20.15 -18.67 10.53
N LEU A 388 19.60 -19.13 9.41
CA LEU A 388 18.86 -20.37 9.40
C LEU A 388 19.88 -21.47 9.72
N PRO A 389 19.77 -22.16 10.88
CA PRO A 389 20.65 -23.28 11.13
C PRO A 389 20.53 -24.20 9.93
N ASP A 390 21.67 -24.66 9.39
CA ASP A 390 21.70 -25.69 8.36
C ASP A 390 20.67 -26.73 8.82
N ALA A 391 19.53 -26.76 8.11
CA ALA A 391 18.47 -27.67 8.48
C ALA A 391 19.13 -29.02 8.34
N GLU A 392 19.46 -29.67 9.46
CA GLU A 392 20.20 -30.92 9.48
C GLU A 392 19.50 -31.86 8.50
N GLU A 393 20.05 -31.97 7.28
CA GLU A 393 19.46 -32.77 6.19
C GLU A 393 19.42 -34.26 6.57
N ASP A 394 20.06 -34.61 7.70
CA ASP A 394 20.20 -35.96 8.24
C ASP A 394 19.46 -36.19 9.58
N SER A 395 18.68 -35.24 10.08
CA SER A 395 17.77 -35.57 11.20
C SER A 395 16.65 -36.46 10.63
N PRO A 396 16.59 -37.78 10.93
CA PRO A 396 15.60 -38.68 10.36
C PRO A 396 14.23 -38.10 10.68
N MET A 397 13.44 -37.85 9.64
CA MET A 397 12.09 -37.31 9.82
C MET A 397 11.41 -38.08 10.94
N PRO A 398 10.91 -37.42 12.01
CA PRO A 398 10.17 -38.13 13.04
C PRO A 398 9.08 -38.92 12.34
N GLU A 399 9.07 -40.25 12.53
CA GLU A 399 8.11 -41.13 11.87
C GLU A 399 6.73 -40.47 11.96
N MET A 400 6.18 -40.08 10.81
CA MET A 400 4.88 -39.43 10.79
C MET A 400 3.91 -40.34 11.53
N PRO A 401 3.19 -39.84 12.55
CA PRO A 401 2.29 -40.66 13.32
C PRO A 401 1.33 -41.35 12.36
N LYS A 402 1.43 -42.68 12.28
CA LYS A 402 0.59 -43.50 11.41
C LYS A 402 -0.87 -43.19 11.76
N MET A 403 -1.65 -42.85 10.74
CA MET A 403 -3.06 -42.52 10.87
C MET A 403 -3.77 -43.64 11.61
N SER A 404 -4.54 -43.32 12.66
CA SER A 404 -5.23 -44.38 13.42
C SER A 404 -6.25 -45.08 12.52
N ALA A 405 -6.41 -46.38 12.70
CA ALA A 405 -7.33 -47.19 11.89
C ALA A 405 -8.78 -46.66 11.93
N ALA A 406 -9.17 -46.01 13.03
CA ALA A 406 -10.47 -45.36 13.16
C ALA A 406 -10.63 -44.13 12.24
N LEU A 407 -9.58 -43.32 12.10
CA LEU A 407 -9.60 -42.13 11.23
C LEU A 407 -9.49 -42.53 9.75
N ALA A 408 -8.76 -43.59 9.44
CA ALA A 408 -8.71 -44.16 8.08
C ALA A 408 -10.08 -44.73 7.64
N ALA A 409 -10.81 -45.36 8.57
CA ALA A 409 -12.17 -45.86 8.32
C ALA A 409 -13.20 -44.74 8.14
N GLU A 410 -13.06 -43.63 8.86
CA GLU A 410 -13.97 -42.47 8.76
C GLU A 410 -13.77 -41.69 7.43
N LEU A 411 -12.56 -41.70 6.87
CA LEU A 411 -12.22 -41.04 5.61
C LEU A 411 -12.53 -41.86 4.35
N GLY A 412 -13.14 -43.05 4.49
CA GLY A 412 -13.62 -43.85 3.35
C GLY A 412 -12.52 -44.39 2.44
N VAL A 413 -11.27 -44.45 2.91
CA VAL A 413 -10.17 -45.11 2.19
C VAL A 413 -10.22 -46.60 2.54
N LEU A 414 -11.17 -47.32 1.94
CA LEU A 414 -11.15 -48.78 1.93
C LEU A 414 -10.42 -49.26 0.67
N GLU A 415 -9.21 -49.75 0.93
CA GLU A 415 -8.45 -50.63 0.06
C GLU A 415 -9.22 -51.96 -0.06
N SER A 416 -9.80 -52.24 -1.23
CA SER A 416 -10.38 -53.55 -1.52
C SER A 416 -9.26 -54.48 -2.00
N VAL A 417 -8.82 -55.40 -1.15
CA VAL A 417 -7.99 -56.55 -1.54
C VAL A 417 -8.71 -57.83 -1.12
N ASP A 418 -9.20 -58.56 -2.12
CA ASP A 418 -9.33 -60.02 -2.22
C ASP A 418 -10.14 -60.31 -3.51
N SER A 419 -9.84 -61.23 -4.43
CA SER A 419 -8.86 -62.33 -4.54
C SER A 419 -8.86 -62.82 -6.03
N PRO A 420 -8.31 -63.99 -6.45
CA PRO A 420 -7.46 -64.15 -7.64
C PRO A 420 -8.14 -64.69 -8.92
N GLY A 421 -7.44 -64.59 -10.06
CA GLY A 421 -7.59 -65.54 -11.18
C GLY A 421 -7.79 -64.94 -12.58
N ASP A 422 -6.78 -65.16 -13.44
CA ASP A 422 -6.80 -65.35 -14.90
C ASP A 422 -7.63 -64.45 -15.83
N GLY A 423 -6.93 -63.82 -16.80
CA GLY A 423 -7.51 -63.55 -18.13
C GLY A 423 -7.16 -62.20 -18.77
N ALA A 424 -6.20 -62.24 -19.69
CA ALA A 424 -6.14 -61.51 -20.97
C ALA A 424 -6.62 -60.04 -21.09
N SER A 425 -5.63 -59.20 -21.41
CA SER A 425 -5.62 -58.20 -22.50
C SER A 425 -6.26 -56.80 -22.32
N GLN A 426 -5.50 -55.83 -22.87
CA GLN A 426 -5.88 -54.52 -23.40
C GLN A 426 -5.95 -53.28 -22.46
N GLY A 427 -4.79 -52.62 -22.40
CA GLY A 427 -4.54 -51.18 -22.56
C GLY A 427 -5.55 -50.12 -22.10
N ALA A 428 -5.12 -49.26 -21.16
CA ALA A 428 -5.41 -47.82 -21.15
C ALA A 428 -4.46 -47.12 -20.16
N GLY A 429 -3.98 -45.92 -20.53
CA GLY A 429 -2.87 -45.22 -19.90
C GLY A 429 -3.11 -44.71 -18.48
N SER A 430 -2.05 -44.79 -17.68
CA SER A 430 -1.97 -44.28 -16.32
C SER A 430 -1.61 -42.79 -16.29
N ASN A 431 -2.43 -41.99 -15.61
CA ASN A 431 -2.03 -40.69 -15.09
C ASN A 431 -1.37 -40.92 -13.73
N ALA A 432 -0.04 -40.80 -13.67
CA ALA A 432 0.72 -40.92 -12.43
C ALA A 432 0.54 -39.67 -11.55
N PRO A 433 0.40 -39.83 -10.21
CA PRO A 433 0.42 -38.71 -9.28
C PRO A 433 1.81 -38.04 -9.33
N GLY A 434 1.84 -36.80 -9.80
CA GLY A 434 3.08 -36.03 -9.99
C GLY A 434 3.25 -35.42 -11.38
N SER A 435 2.41 -35.80 -12.36
CA SER A 435 2.45 -35.22 -13.71
C SER A 435 2.11 -33.71 -13.69
N LEU A 436 2.65 -32.98 -14.68
CA LEU A 436 2.40 -31.54 -14.85
C LEU A 436 0.88 -31.24 -14.97
N GLU A 437 0.09 -32.17 -15.49
CA GLU A 437 -1.37 -32.07 -15.54
C GLU A 437 -2.04 -32.26 -14.18
N GLY A 438 -1.54 -33.18 -13.34
CA GLY A 438 -1.97 -33.31 -11.95
C GLY A 438 -1.72 -32.04 -11.14
N ARG A 439 -0.53 -31.44 -11.27
CA ARG A 439 -0.18 -30.18 -10.61
C ARG A 439 -1.02 -29.00 -11.11
N LYS A 440 -1.37 -28.96 -12.40
CA LYS A 440 -2.31 -27.97 -12.96
C LYS A 440 -3.72 -28.13 -12.41
N ALA A 441 -4.19 -29.37 -12.24
CA ALA A 441 -5.51 -29.64 -11.67
C ALA A 441 -5.60 -29.18 -10.20
N ASP A 442 -4.54 -29.41 -9.41
CA ASP A 442 -4.50 -28.97 -8.02
C ASP A 442 -4.32 -27.46 -7.87
N ALA A 443 -3.50 -26.82 -8.71
CA ALA A 443 -3.40 -25.37 -8.77
C ALA A 443 -4.74 -24.72 -9.17
N LYS A 444 -5.52 -25.36 -10.05
CA LYS A 444 -6.85 -24.90 -10.45
C LYS A 444 -7.89 -25.06 -9.32
N LYS A 445 -7.77 -26.09 -8.48
CA LYS A 445 -8.58 -26.25 -7.26
C LYS A 445 -8.24 -25.17 -6.23
N VAL A 446 -6.96 -24.87 -6.01
CA VAL A 446 -6.51 -23.80 -5.10
C VAL A 446 -6.98 -22.43 -5.60
N ALA A 447 -6.82 -22.13 -6.89
CA ALA A 447 -7.31 -20.88 -7.47
C ALA A 447 -8.85 -20.74 -7.35
N LYS A 448 -9.60 -21.84 -7.50
CA LYS A 448 -11.05 -21.86 -7.28
C LYS A 448 -11.42 -21.63 -5.81
N ALA A 449 -10.67 -22.19 -4.87
CA ALA A 449 -10.87 -21.97 -3.43
C ALA A 449 -10.58 -20.51 -3.02
N LEU A 450 -9.73 -19.81 -3.77
CA LEU A 450 -9.41 -18.38 -3.60
C LEU A 450 -10.39 -17.45 -4.34
N GLY A 451 -11.47 -17.97 -4.94
CA GLY A 451 -12.45 -17.17 -5.67
C GLY A 451 -11.96 -16.58 -6.99
N MET A 452 -10.83 -17.07 -7.52
CA MET A 452 -10.28 -16.61 -8.80
C MET A 452 -11.14 -17.12 -9.95
N ASN A 453 -11.47 -16.24 -10.90
CA ASN A 453 -12.16 -16.68 -12.11
C ASN A 453 -11.23 -17.52 -13.01
N GLY A 454 -11.80 -18.26 -13.98
CA GLY A 454 -11.02 -19.19 -14.82
C GLY A 454 -9.81 -18.54 -15.51
N SER A 455 -9.97 -17.30 -16.00
CA SER A 455 -8.86 -16.55 -16.61
C SER A 455 -7.77 -16.13 -15.62
N GLN A 456 -8.14 -15.74 -14.38
CA GLN A 456 -7.19 -15.41 -13.32
C GLN A 456 -6.43 -16.66 -12.84
N ALA A 457 -7.14 -17.78 -12.71
CA ALA A 457 -6.53 -19.06 -12.36
C ALA A 457 -5.52 -19.49 -13.43
N ASP A 458 -5.90 -19.43 -14.71
CA ASP A 458 -5.03 -19.85 -15.81
C ASP A 458 -3.81 -18.93 -15.98
N ALA A 459 -3.96 -17.60 -15.77
CA ALA A 459 -2.84 -16.65 -15.78
C ALA A 459 -1.88 -16.87 -14.59
N THR A 460 -2.40 -17.18 -13.40
CA THR A 460 -1.60 -17.49 -12.21
C THR A 460 -0.83 -18.79 -12.39
N ILE A 461 -1.47 -19.82 -12.95
CA ILE A 461 -0.83 -21.11 -13.28
C ILE A 461 0.27 -20.91 -14.33
N ALA A 462 0.05 -20.06 -15.33
CA ALA A 462 1.05 -19.73 -16.35
C ALA A 462 2.26 -19.00 -15.76
N SER A 463 2.03 -18.02 -14.88
CA SER A 463 3.10 -17.29 -14.16
C SER A 463 3.92 -18.24 -13.27
N MET A 464 3.26 -19.07 -12.45
CA MET A 464 3.94 -20.07 -11.62
C MET A 464 4.75 -21.08 -12.45
N SER A 465 4.23 -21.48 -13.63
CA SER A 465 4.96 -22.37 -14.55
C SER A 465 6.18 -21.70 -15.19
N SER A 466 6.12 -20.39 -15.45
CA SER A 466 7.25 -19.62 -15.96
C SER A 466 8.33 -19.46 -14.89
N ILE A 467 7.94 -19.16 -13.65
CA ILE A 467 8.85 -19.05 -12.51
C ILE A 467 9.54 -20.39 -12.24
N ALA A 468 8.79 -21.51 -12.27
CA ALA A 468 9.37 -22.84 -12.10
C ALA A 468 10.43 -23.16 -13.17
N ARG A 469 10.22 -22.75 -14.43
CA ARG A 469 11.21 -22.94 -15.51
C ARG A 469 12.46 -22.08 -15.34
N MET A 470 12.31 -20.85 -14.82
CA MET A 470 13.47 -19.98 -14.55
C MET A 470 14.33 -20.57 -13.43
N VAL A 471 13.70 -21.07 -12.35
CA VAL A 471 14.41 -21.74 -11.24
C VAL A 471 15.07 -23.05 -11.71
N GLU A 472 14.47 -23.77 -12.66
CA GLU A 472 15.06 -24.99 -13.22
C GLU A 472 16.21 -24.70 -14.20
N GLN A 473 16.18 -23.56 -14.90
CA GLN A 473 17.29 -23.08 -15.73
C GLN A 473 18.48 -22.58 -14.89
N ASP A 474 18.23 -21.90 -13.77
CA ASP A 474 19.30 -21.42 -12.88
C ASP A 474 19.97 -22.55 -12.09
N ASN A 475 19.27 -23.67 -11.85
CA ASN A 475 19.84 -24.87 -11.24
C ASN A 475 20.56 -25.80 -12.22
N ALA A 476 20.43 -25.58 -13.54
CA ALA A 476 21.23 -26.26 -14.53
C ALA A 476 22.63 -25.59 -14.57
N GLY A 477 23.53 -26.06 -13.70
CA GLY A 477 24.88 -25.51 -13.57
C GLY A 477 25.64 -25.35 -14.89
N PRO A 478 26.66 -24.47 -14.94
CA PRO A 478 27.33 -24.09 -16.17
C PRO A 478 27.97 -25.30 -16.86
N GLN A 479 27.58 -25.55 -18.11
CA GLN A 479 28.26 -26.53 -18.95
C GLN A 479 29.72 -26.09 -19.19
N PRO A 480 30.70 -27.02 -19.11
CA PRO A 480 32.11 -26.69 -19.26
C PRO A 480 32.38 -26.21 -20.69
N ARG A 481 32.78 -24.93 -20.82
CA ARG A 481 33.32 -24.40 -22.07
C ARG A 481 34.79 -24.81 -22.18
N SER A 482 35.09 -25.79 -23.04
CA SER A 482 36.45 -26.00 -23.54
C SER A 482 36.77 -24.91 -24.56
N ASN A 483 37.65 -23.97 -24.20
CA ASN A 483 38.67 -23.34 -25.05
C ASN A 483 39.29 -22.13 -24.33
N GLU A 484 40.42 -22.34 -23.67
CA GLU A 484 41.37 -21.29 -23.28
C GLU A 484 42.53 -21.25 -24.29
N PRO A 485 43.00 -20.05 -24.69
CA PRO A 485 44.38 -19.87 -25.06
C PRO A 485 45.12 -18.90 -24.11
N ALA A 486 46.24 -19.41 -23.63
CA ALA A 486 47.53 -18.78 -23.31
C ALA A 486 47.57 -17.38 -22.63
N VAL A 487 47.92 -17.47 -21.35
CA VAL A 487 48.68 -16.57 -20.48
C VAL A 487 49.75 -15.71 -21.19
N GLN A 488 49.74 -14.41 -20.93
CA GLN A 488 50.96 -13.58 -20.84
C GLN A 488 51.08 -13.01 -19.43
N LYS A 489 52.17 -13.39 -18.75
CA LYS A 489 52.68 -12.79 -17.52
C LYS A 489 53.18 -11.38 -17.81
N ASN A 490 52.89 -10.44 -16.94
CA ASN A 490 53.83 -9.38 -16.59
C ASN A 490 53.76 -9.08 -15.10
N GLU A 491 54.94 -9.11 -14.49
CA GLU A 491 55.24 -8.73 -13.12
C GLU A 491 55.24 -7.20 -12.98
N GLU A 492 54.87 -6.73 -11.78
CA GLU A 492 55.63 -5.80 -10.94
C GLU A 492 54.80 -4.69 -10.27
N SER A 493 55.11 -4.55 -8.97
CA SER A 493 54.87 -3.42 -8.06
C SER A 493 53.42 -3.21 -7.59
N GLY A 494 53.10 -3.00 -6.31
CA GLY A 494 53.93 -2.82 -5.12
C GLY A 494 53.06 -2.19 -4.02
N GLY A 495 53.03 -2.83 -2.85
CA GLY A 495 52.73 -2.29 -1.51
C GLY A 495 51.60 -1.27 -1.29
N PHE A 496 50.61 -1.65 -0.48
CA PHE A 496 50.26 -0.88 0.73
C PHE A 496 49.41 -1.75 1.69
N MET A 497 49.97 -2.06 2.86
CA MET A 497 49.28 -2.65 4.00
C MET A 497 49.13 -1.59 5.09
N SER A 498 48.08 -1.75 5.91
CA SER A 498 47.89 -1.23 7.27
C SER A 498 47.04 0.03 7.42
N GLY A 499 45.88 -0.13 8.06
CA GLY A 499 45.13 0.97 8.67
C GLY A 499 43.82 0.50 9.30
N LEU A 500 43.75 0.57 10.63
CA LEU A 500 42.55 0.53 11.49
C LEU A 500 42.02 -0.85 11.93
N ARG A 501 42.82 -1.45 12.82
CA ARG A 501 42.38 -2.35 13.88
C ARG A 501 42.18 -1.51 15.15
N GLY A 502 40.96 -1.50 15.70
CA GLY A 502 40.72 -1.13 17.10
C GLY A 502 39.75 0.03 17.32
N LEU A 503 38.48 -0.28 17.53
CA LEU A 503 37.59 0.44 18.45
C LEU A 503 36.31 -0.38 18.64
N PHE A 504 35.85 -0.46 19.89
CA PHE A 504 34.66 -1.16 20.39
C PHE A 504 34.82 -2.62 20.81
N GLY A 505 35.53 -2.81 21.93
CA GLY A 505 35.17 -3.81 22.93
C GLY A 505 34.37 -3.15 24.05
N GLY A 506 33.27 -3.77 24.47
CA GLY A 506 32.43 -3.28 25.58
C GLY A 506 31.15 -4.10 25.69
N GLY A 507 31.25 -5.29 26.25
CA GLY A 507 30.11 -6.14 26.57
C GLY A 507 29.45 -5.71 27.87
N GLU A 508 28.12 -5.68 27.90
CA GLU A 508 27.35 -5.54 29.12
C GLU A 508 26.13 -6.47 29.11
N LYS A 509 25.93 -7.14 30.24
CA LYS A 509 25.00 -8.24 30.47
C LYS A 509 23.58 -7.69 30.69
N SER A 510 22.59 -8.11 29.91
CA SER A 510 21.18 -7.79 30.19
C SER A 510 20.58 -8.79 31.18
N GLY A 511 20.30 -8.32 32.39
CA GLY A 511 19.51 -9.03 33.40
C GLY A 511 18.01 -9.00 33.08
N THR A 512 17.36 -10.13 33.35
CA THR A 512 15.94 -10.40 33.16
C THR A 512 15.08 -9.57 34.13
N VAL A 513 14.24 -8.67 33.61
CA VAL A 513 13.23 -7.95 34.41
C VAL A 513 11.87 -8.60 34.22
N ARG A 514 11.37 -9.21 35.30
CA ARG A 514 9.98 -9.69 35.47
C ARG A 514 9.03 -8.48 35.48
N GLN A 515 8.10 -8.41 34.53
CA GLN A 515 6.94 -7.52 34.62
C GLN A 515 5.78 -8.22 35.35
N SER A 516 5.39 -7.67 36.48
CA SER A 516 4.15 -7.97 37.21
C SER A 516 2.96 -7.34 36.49
N ARG A 517 1.97 -8.16 36.12
CA ARG A 517 0.65 -7.73 35.63
C ARG A 517 -0.18 -7.25 36.82
N GLU A 518 -0.56 -5.98 36.83
CA GLU A 518 -1.63 -5.48 37.70
C GLU A 518 -2.94 -5.36 36.91
N LYS A 519 -3.98 -5.98 37.47
CA LYS A 519 -5.35 -6.06 36.94
C LYS A 519 -6.06 -4.74 37.21
N VAL A 520 -6.42 -3.99 36.17
CA VAL A 520 -7.30 -2.82 36.31
C VAL A 520 -8.75 -3.27 36.05
N GLU A 521 -9.53 -3.26 37.12
CA GLU A 521 -10.97 -3.53 37.13
C GLU A 521 -11.74 -2.22 36.88
N ILE A 522 -12.43 -2.12 35.73
CA ILE A 522 -13.24 -0.95 35.38
C ILE A 522 -14.65 -1.12 35.94
N ARG A 523 -14.96 -0.42 37.03
CA ARG A 523 -16.35 -0.23 37.51
C ARG A 523 -17.09 0.76 36.61
N ARG A 524 -18.18 0.30 36.00
CA ARG A 524 -19.24 1.14 35.41
C ARG A 524 -20.02 1.83 36.54
N LEU A 525 -20.03 3.16 36.56
CA LEU A 525 -21.05 3.95 37.24
C LEU A 525 -22.07 4.42 36.19
N GLY A 526 -23.34 4.11 36.46
CA GLY A 526 -24.45 4.38 35.57
C GLY A 526 -25.11 5.74 35.80
N SER A 527 -25.97 6.05 34.83
CA SER A 527 -27.30 6.66 34.94
C SER A 527 -27.46 7.94 35.76
N GLY A 528 -27.74 9.03 35.05
CA GLY A 528 -28.42 10.22 35.58
C GLY A 528 -29.27 10.85 34.49
N GLY A 529 -30.58 10.60 34.55
CA GLY A 529 -31.58 11.17 33.64
C GLY A 529 -31.79 12.68 33.87
N GLY A 530 -32.05 13.39 32.78
CA GLY A 530 -32.43 14.80 32.77
C GLY A 530 -33.71 15.00 31.95
N THR A 531 -34.74 15.43 32.64
CA THR A 531 -36.13 15.65 32.22
C THR A 531 -36.33 16.79 31.20
N ARG A 532 -37.37 16.61 30.39
CA ARG A 532 -38.05 17.61 29.53
C ARG A 532 -38.51 18.85 30.31
N LEU A 533 -38.49 20.00 29.62
CA LEU A 533 -39.40 21.17 29.61
C LEU A 533 -38.80 22.10 28.52
N GLY A 534 -39.47 22.76 27.59
CA GLY A 534 -40.87 22.99 27.23
C GLY A 534 -40.91 24.22 26.31
N SER A 535 -41.79 24.20 25.31
CA SER A 535 -42.56 25.33 24.73
C SER A 535 -41.89 26.61 24.16
N GLY A 536 -42.33 26.97 22.94
CA GLY A 536 -42.28 28.32 22.33
C GLY A 536 -41.68 28.26 20.93
N GLY A 537 -42.38 28.40 19.80
CA GLY A 537 -43.47 29.32 19.48
C GLY A 537 -42.89 30.46 18.62
N GLY A 538 -43.22 30.53 17.33
CA GLY A 538 -42.82 31.69 16.51
C GLY A 538 -42.86 31.46 14.99
N CYS A 539 -44.01 31.74 14.39
CA CYS A 539 -44.18 31.98 12.96
C CYS A 539 -43.37 33.21 12.50
N GLY A 540 -42.98 33.24 11.22
CA GLY A 540 -42.47 34.45 10.59
C GLY A 540 -42.14 34.28 9.11
N ALA A 541 -43.10 34.62 8.25
CA ALA A 541 -42.97 34.73 6.81
C ALA A 541 -42.42 36.11 6.38
N GLY A 542 -41.78 36.17 5.22
CA GLY A 542 -41.40 37.38 4.45
C GLY A 542 -40.28 36.98 3.49
N LYS A 543 -40.41 36.87 2.15
CA LYS A 543 -41.00 37.69 1.08
C LYS A 543 -40.44 39.11 0.97
N PHE A 544 -39.86 39.35 -0.21
CA PHE A 544 -39.48 40.61 -0.88
C PHE A 544 -38.25 41.38 -0.36
N CYS A 545 -37.24 41.53 -1.24
CA CYS A 545 -37.02 42.81 -1.94
C CYS A 545 -36.12 42.61 -3.16
N GLU A 546 -36.73 42.92 -4.30
CA GLU A 546 -36.17 43.19 -5.62
C GLU A 546 -35.60 44.63 -5.59
N ALA A 547 -34.40 44.86 -6.13
CA ALA A 547 -33.88 46.20 -6.38
C ALA A 547 -33.16 46.23 -7.74
N LYS A 548 -33.87 46.80 -8.72
CA LYS A 548 -33.32 47.48 -9.90
C LYS A 548 -32.76 48.83 -9.47
N ASP A 549 -31.61 49.22 -10.02
CA ASP A 549 -31.36 50.55 -10.62
C ASP A 549 -29.89 50.60 -11.09
N GLN A 550 -29.66 50.69 -12.41
CA GLN A 550 -29.37 51.90 -13.20
C GLN A 550 -27.87 52.18 -13.38
N LYS A 551 -27.37 51.90 -14.60
CA LYS A 551 -26.96 52.95 -15.55
C LYS A 551 -27.01 52.42 -16.98
#